data_AF-A0A1I3HMJ8-F1
#
_entry.id   AF-A0A1I3HMJ8-F1
#
_cell.length_a   1.000
_cell.length_b   1.000
_cell.length_c   1.000
_cell.angle_alpha   90.00
_cell.angle_beta   90.00
_cell.angle_gamma   90.00
#
_symmetry.space_group_name_H-M   'P 1'
#
loop_
_entity.id
_entity.type
_entity.pdbx_description
1 polymer ?
#
loop_
_entity_poly.entity_id
_entity_poly.type
_entity_poly.pdbx_seq_one_letter_code
_entity_poly.pdbx_strand_id
1 'polypeptide(L)'
;MQTVYIEEHQEAFKEIVKLHRVKKQKFTLIHIDDHSDMNEAIVSESAINNLTDESIDLISYSQLNYGNYIPPLLYTDIIEDVIWISNHNSERFSEICINTEQKANDFISLLPIKTKVAGNIHKLITCRADTNLTHIYDFSNKSVIVSVDLDYFGSNDHLGELIELEITRNQFFELQNNIYNKVRCSFGSNLNVYSKDSRYYVKLFGLEPIPACKISENEIKANLATLRDFFVRHNLNPDLNIICKSESSGYTRQEVIKYFVENRINI
;
A
#
# COMPACT_ATOMS: atom_id res chain seq x y z
N MET A 1 21.43 7.73 5.78
CA MET A 1 20.23 7.25 5.09
C MET A 1 20.27 5.74 5.10
N GLN A 2 19.29 5.10 5.74
CA GLN A 2 19.15 3.64 5.74
C GLN A 2 18.17 3.26 4.63
N THR A 3 18.52 2.26 3.81
CA THR A 3 17.59 1.66 2.83
C THR A 3 17.25 0.25 3.29
N VAL A 4 15.97 -0.10 3.29
CA VAL A 4 15.45 -1.43 3.60
C VAL A 4 14.62 -1.92 2.41
N TYR A 5 14.85 -3.15 1.99
CA TYR A 5 14.00 -3.84 1.04
C TYR A 5 13.03 -4.73 1.81
N ILE A 6 11.74 -4.65 1.46
CA ILE A 6 10.66 -5.45 2.03
C ILE A 6 9.97 -6.26 0.94
N GLU A 7 9.27 -7.32 1.34
CA GLU A 7 8.57 -8.17 0.37
C GLU A 7 7.29 -7.50 -0.12
N GLU A 8 6.44 -7.09 0.81
CA GLU A 8 5.11 -6.52 0.55
C GLU A 8 4.87 -5.27 1.41
N HIS A 9 3.97 -4.37 0.96
CA HIS A 9 3.92 -3.01 1.47
C HIS A 9 3.46 -2.91 2.92
N GLN A 10 2.68 -3.86 3.41
CA GLN A 10 2.27 -3.92 4.82
C GLN A 10 3.46 -4.05 5.79
N GLU A 11 4.63 -4.49 5.33
CA GLU A 11 5.86 -4.52 6.12
C GLU A 11 6.43 -3.12 6.38
N ALA A 12 6.07 -2.11 5.57
CA ALA A 12 6.50 -0.73 5.78
C ALA A 12 6.01 -0.18 7.12
N PHE A 13 4.81 -0.59 7.57
CA PHE A 13 4.28 -0.26 8.90
C PHE A 13 5.32 -0.57 9.99
N LYS A 14 5.88 -1.78 9.97
CA LYS A 14 6.85 -2.26 10.97
C LYS A 14 8.14 -1.45 10.94
N GLU A 15 8.69 -1.18 9.77
CA GLU A 15 9.95 -0.44 9.64
C GLU A 15 9.80 1.03 10.05
N ILE A 16 8.67 1.66 9.72
CA ILE A 16 8.34 3.03 10.14
C ILE A 16 8.19 3.12 11.66
N VAL A 17 7.45 2.20 12.28
CA VAL A 17 7.27 2.18 13.74
C VAL A 17 8.60 1.96 14.46
N LYS A 18 9.47 1.07 13.96
CA LYS A 18 10.82 0.87 14.52
C LYS A 18 11.64 2.15 14.49
N LEU A 19 11.67 2.86 13.36
CA LEU A 19 12.38 4.13 13.24
C LEU A 19 11.82 5.16 14.24
N HIS A 20 10.49 5.29 14.30
CA HIS A 20 9.83 6.19 15.24
C HIS A 20 10.20 5.88 16.69
N ARG A 21 10.29 4.60 17.09
CA ARG A 21 10.69 4.24 18.46
C ARG A 21 12.11 4.70 18.81
N VAL A 22 13.02 4.74 17.85
CA VAL A 22 14.41 5.19 18.04
C VAL A 22 14.49 6.72 18.05
N LYS A 23 13.81 7.38 17.11
CA LYS A 23 13.93 8.83 16.89
C LYS A 23 12.97 9.67 17.74
N LYS A 24 11.85 9.08 18.18
CA LYS A 24 10.79 9.73 18.96
C LYS A 24 10.25 11.03 18.33
N GLN A 25 10.12 11.03 17.01
CA GLN A 25 9.61 12.17 16.23
C GLN A 25 8.59 11.71 15.19
N LYS A 26 7.79 12.65 14.68
CA LYS A 26 6.87 12.39 13.56
C LYS A 26 7.58 12.53 12.22
N PHE A 27 7.00 11.94 11.18
CA PHE A 27 7.56 11.99 9.84
C PHE A 27 6.50 12.39 8.81
N THR A 28 6.95 13.08 7.76
CA THR A 28 6.23 13.14 6.48
C THR A 28 6.54 11.87 5.70
N LEU A 29 5.51 11.17 5.24
CA LEU A 29 5.66 10.01 4.37
C LEU A 29 5.58 10.45 2.91
N ILE A 30 6.64 10.20 2.14
CA ILE A 30 6.60 10.25 0.69
C ILE A 30 6.35 8.84 0.19
N HIS A 31 5.11 8.58 -0.24
CA HIS A 31 4.63 7.30 -0.76
C HIS A 31 4.67 7.33 -2.28
N ILE A 32 5.54 6.52 -2.90
CA ILE A 32 5.73 6.44 -4.35
C ILE A 32 5.17 5.10 -4.80
N ASP A 33 4.01 5.14 -5.46
CA ASP A 33 3.17 3.95 -5.64
C ASP A 33 2.11 4.23 -6.71
N ASP A 34 1.65 3.20 -7.42
CA ASP A 34 0.49 3.31 -8.31
C ASP A 34 -0.85 3.35 -7.55
N HIS A 35 -0.90 2.78 -6.34
CA HIS A 35 -2.04 2.79 -5.42
C HIS A 35 -1.79 3.70 -4.21
N SER A 36 -2.89 4.07 -3.54
CA SER A 36 -2.82 5.07 -2.46
C SER A 36 -2.42 4.51 -1.10
N ASP A 37 -2.67 3.21 -0.87
CA ASP A 37 -2.56 2.53 0.42
C ASP A 37 -3.33 3.13 1.60
N MET A 38 -4.37 3.89 1.24
CA MET A 38 -5.28 4.57 2.16
C MET A 38 -6.61 3.82 2.33
N ASN A 39 -6.67 2.52 2.02
CA ASN A 39 -7.89 1.74 2.22
C ASN A 39 -8.18 1.56 3.73
N GLU A 40 -9.40 1.16 4.06
CA GLU A 40 -9.79 0.83 5.43
C GLU A 40 -8.85 -0.25 6.02
N ALA A 41 -8.31 0.02 7.21
CA ALA A 41 -7.56 -0.97 7.98
C ALA A 41 -8.40 -1.46 9.15
N ILE A 42 -8.46 -2.78 9.36
CA ILE A 42 -9.13 -3.38 10.52
C ILE A 42 -8.04 -3.97 11.40
N VAL A 43 -7.82 -3.38 12.57
CA VAL A 43 -6.73 -3.75 13.47
C VAL A 43 -7.24 -3.98 14.89
N SER A 44 -6.51 -4.76 15.67
CA SER A 44 -6.77 -4.89 17.11
C SER A 44 -6.49 -3.56 17.79
N GLU A 45 -7.49 -3.05 18.52
CA GLU A 45 -7.45 -1.80 19.26
C GLU A 45 -6.39 -1.86 20.37
N SER A 46 -6.33 -2.96 21.11
CA SER A 46 -5.29 -3.14 22.13
C SER A 46 -3.89 -3.20 21.53
N ALA A 47 -3.72 -3.84 20.37
CA ALA A 47 -2.44 -3.93 19.66
C ALA A 47 -1.96 -2.57 19.13
N ILE A 48 -2.84 -1.80 18.47
CA ILE A 48 -2.47 -0.52 17.86
C ILE A 48 -2.23 0.57 18.90
N ASN A 49 -2.94 0.53 20.03
CA ASN A 49 -2.74 1.47 21.15
C ASN A 49 -1.52 1.12 22.01
N ASN A 50 -1.00 -0.11 21.90
CA ASN A 50 0.20 -0.54 22.59
C ASN A 50 1.14 -1.29 21.64
N LEU A 51 1.89 -0.52 20.85
CA LEU A 51 2.89 -1.05 19.92
C LEU A 51 4.06 -1.66 20.71
N THR A 52 4.03 -2.99 20.94
CA THR A 52 5.13 -3.89 21.33
C THR A 52 5.71 -4.55 20.06
N ASP A 53 6.79 -5.31 20.15
CA ASP A 53 7.31 -6.02 18.96
C ASP A 53 6.30 -7.05 18.44
N GLU A 54 5.64 -7.78 19.36
CA GLU A 54 4.60 -8.75 19.03
C GLU A 54 3.37 -8.08 18.38
N SER A 55 2.92 -6.94 18.89
CA SER A 55 1.75 -6.27 18.30
C SER A 55 2.07 -5.64 16.95
N ILE A 56 3.29 -5.16 16.73
CA ILE A 56 3.73 -4.69 15.40
C ILE A 56 3.70 -5.84 14.40
N ASP A 57 4.24 -7.00 14.75
CA ASP A 57 4.26 -8.16 13.87
C ASP A 57 2.83 -8.67 13.61
N LEU A 58 1.99 -8.70 14.64
CA LEU A 58 0.57 -9.07 14.51
C LEU A 58 -0.16 -8.13 13.54
N ILE A 59 -0.02 -6.82 13.71
CA ILE A 59 -0.66 -5.83 12.84
C ILE A 59 -0.14 -6.00 11.41
N SER A 60 1.18 -5.95 11.23
CA SER A 60 1.83 -5.96 9.92
C SER A 60 1.54 -7.23 9.12
N TYR A 61 1.64 -8.42 9.74
CA TYR A 61 1.56 -9.68 9.00
C TYR A 61 0.20 -10.38 9.05
N SER A 62 -0.69 -10.00 9.97
CA SER A 62 -1.97 -10.71 10.17
C SER A 62 -3.21 -9.84 10.03
N GLN A 63 -3.10 -8.51 10.10
CA GLN A 63 -4.26 -7.61 10.12
C GLN A 63 -4.28 -6.65 8.92
N LEU A 64 -3.10 -6.20 8.48
CA LEU A 64 -2.96 -5.36 7.31
C LEU A 64 -2.91 -6.20 6.03
N ASN A 65 -3.38 -5.60 4.94
CA ASN A 65 -3.18 -6.07 3.58
C ASN A 65 -2.26 -5.09 2.84
N TYR A 66 -1.97 -5.41 1.59
CA TYR A 66 -1.03 -4.65 0.75
C TYR A 66 -1.43 -3.17 0.63
N GLY A 67 -2.73 -2.84 0.69
CA GLY A 67 -3.24 -1.50 0.39
C GLY A 67 -3.75 -0.68 1.58
N ASN A 68 -3.36 -0.99 2.83
CA ASN A 68 -3.91 -0.29 4.01
C ASN A 68 -2.94 -0.04 5.17
N TYR A 69 -1.63 0.05 4.91
CA TYR A 69 -0.65 0.24 5.99
C TYR A 69 -0.55 1.69 6.51
N ILE A 70 -1.00 2.68 5.73
CA ILE A 70 -0.91 4.10 6.08
C ILE A 70 -1.93 4.54 7.16
N PRO A 71 -3.23 4.18 7.12
CA PRO A 71 -4.19 4.59 8.14
C PRO A 71 -3.77 4.30 9.60
N PRO A 72 -3.21 3.11 9.94
CA PRO A 72 -2.66 2.85 11.27
C PRO A 72 -1.53 3.81 11.69
N LEU A 73 -0.68 4.23 10.76
CA LEU A 73 0.42 5.17 11.03
C LEU A 73 -0.07 6.60 11.29
N LEU A 74 -1.15 7.01 10.61
CA LEU A 74 -1.82 8.29 10.85
C LEU A 74 -2.57 8.25 12.20
N TYR A 75 -3.29 7.16 12.47
CA TYR A 75 -4.01 6.96 13.73
C TYR A 75 -3.08 7.04 14.96
N THR A 76 -1.89 6.44 14.86
CA THR A 76 -0.87 6.46 15.92
C THR A 76 -0.03 7.73 15.94
N ASP A 77 -0.32 8.69 15.05
CA ASP A 77 0.34 10.01 14.98
C ASP A 77 1.87 9.92 14.73
N ILE A 78 2.31 8.80 14.13
CA ILE A 78 3.70 8.55 13.73
C ILE A 78 4.00 9.27 12.41
N ILE A 79 3.04 9.24 11.48
CA ILE A 79 3.06 10.01 10.25
C ILE A 79 2.16 11.23 10.41
N GLU A 80 2.71 12.42 10.12
CA GLU A 80 1.94 13.67 10.20
C GLU A 80 1.25 14.02 8.87
N ASP A 81 1.95 13.81 7.75
CA ASP A 81 1.51 14.17 6.41
C ASP A 81 1.92 13.07 5.42
N VAL A 82 1.12 12.91 4.36
CA VAL A 82 1.36 11.94 3.29
C VAL A 82 1.43 12.68 1.96
N ILE A 83 2.51 12.44 1.22
CA ILE A 83 2.70 12.89 -0.15
C ILE A 83 2.73 11.64 -1.02
N TRP A 84 1.62 11.37 -1.69
CA TRP A 84 1.48 10.27 -2.64
C TRP A 84 1.89 10.72 -4.04
N ILE A 85 3.02 10.20 -4.51
CA ILE A 85 3.52 10.38 -5.86
C ILE A 85 3.05 9.19 -6.69
N SER A 86 2.20 9.45 -7.68
CA SER A 86 1.68 8.42 -8.59
C SER A 86 1.91 8.78 -10.06
N ASN A 87 1.72 7.82 -10.95
CA ASN A 87 1.72 8.07 -12.40
C ASN A 87 0.38 8.62 -12.91
N HIS A 88 -0.65 8.65 -12.06
CA HIS A 88 -1.95 9.17 -12.40
C HIS A 88 -1.90 10.67 -12.64
N ASN A 89 -2.64 11.16 -13.63
CA ASN A 89 -2.78 12.59 -13.89
C ASN A 89 -3.73 13.25 -12.88
N SER A 90 -3.33 13.26 -11.61
CA SER A 90 -4.07 13.89 -10.52
C SER A 90 -3.15 14.67 -9.61
N GLU A 91 -3.42 15.98 -9.50
CA GLU A 91 -2.84 16.85 -8.49
C GLU A 91 -3.95 17.27 -7.54
N ARG A 92 -3.85 16.86 -6.27
CA ARG A 92 -4.89 17.11 -5.27
C ARG A 92 -4.28 17.39 -3.92
N PHE A 93 -4.79 18.41 -3.26
CA PHE A 93 -4.57 18.64 -1.85
C PHE A 93 -5.85 18.26 -1.10
N SER A 94 -5.71 17.53 0.00
CA SER A 94 -6.82 17.19 0.88
C SER A 94 -6.35 17.15 2.33
N GLU A 95 -7.25 17.52 3.22
CA GLU A 95 -7.12 17.24 4.65
C GLU A 95 -7.87 15.96 4.94
N ILE A 96 -7.24 15.07 5.70
CA ILE A 96 -7.80 13.79 6.10
C ILE A 96 -7.76 13.65 7.62
N CYS A 97 -8.73 12.93 8.17
CA CYS A 97 -8.64 12.39 9.52
C CYS A 97 -9.00 10.90 9.49
N ILE A 98 -8.56 10.17 10.52
CA ILE A 98 -8.90 8.76 10.67
C ILE A 98 -10.19 8.66 11.48
N ASN A 99 -11.27 8.24 10.84
CA ASN A 99 -12.49 7.86 11.53
C ASN A 99 -12.31 6.46 12.12
N THR A 100 -12.67 6.31 13.40
CA THR A 100 -12.62 5.03 14.08
C THR A 100 -14.03 4.47 14.28
N GLU A 101 -14.20 3.18 13.99
CA GLU A 101 -15.45 2.46 14.25
C GLU A 101 -15.15 1.16 14.98
N GLN A 102 -15.79 0.93 16.13
CA GLN A 102 -15.65 -0.31 16.87
C GLN A 102 -16.23 -1.49 16.07
N LYS A 103 -15.45 -2.57 15.96
CA LYS A 103 -15.88 -3.87 15.44
C LYS A 103 -15.89 -4.89 16.59
N ALA A 104 -16.31 -6.12 16.30
CA ALA A 104 -16.34 -7.19 17.29
C ALA A 104 -14.94 -7.58 17.78
N ASN A 105 -14.84 -8.14 18.99
CA ASN A 105 -13.64 -8.82 19.50
C ASN A 105 -12.34 -7.98 19.51
N ASP A 106 -12.38 -6.77 20.08
CA ASP A 106 -11.21 -5.86 20.16
C ASP A 106 -10.74 -5.28 18.82
N PHE A 107 -11.49 -5.44 17.72
CA PHE A 107 -11.12 -4.81 16.47
C PHE A 107 -11.72 -3.42 16.33
N ILE A 108 -10.95 -2.50 15.74
CA ILE A 108 -11.42 -1.22 15.25
C ILE A 108 -11.15 -1.11 13.76
N SER A 109 -12.05 -0.43 13.06
CA SER A 109 -11.82 0.05 11.70
C SER A 109 -11.19 1.44 11.75
N LEU A 110 -10.16 1.64 10.93
CA LEU A 110 -9.47 2.89 10.70
C LEU A 110 -9.73 3.32 9.26
N LEU A 111 -10.66 4.25 9.08
CA LEU A 111 -11.09 4.72 7.78
C LEU A 111 -10.61 6.16 7.55
N PRO A 112 -9.72 6.41 6.58
CA PRO A 112 -9.38 7.77 6.19
C PRO A 112 -10.58 8.47 5.56
N ILE A 113 -11.01 9.59 6.14
CA ILE A 113 -12.10 10.40 5.62
C ILE A 113 -11.62 11.82 5.27
N LYS A 114 -12.06 12.32 4.11
CA LYS A 114 -11.78 13.70 3.67
C LYS A 114 -12.79 14.62 4.35
N THR A 115 -12.43 15.23 5.48
CA THR A 115 -13.36 16.09 6.23
C THR A 115 -12.66 17.18 7.04
N LYS A 116 -13.45 18.17 7.48
CA LYS A 116 -13.07 19.25 8.43
C LYS A 116 -13.56 18.98 9.86
N VAL A 117 -13.96 17.76 10.18
CA VAL A 117 -14.58 17.40 11.47
C VAL A 117 -13.49 16.96 12.46
N ALA A 118 -13.71 17.30 13.74
CA ALA A 118 -12.79 17.18 14.88
C ALA A 118 -11.93 15.89 14.89
N GLY A 119 -10.61 16.07 15.04
CA GLY A 119 -9.60 15.01 15.09
C GLY A 119 -8.21 15.56 14.78
N ASN A 120 -7.19 14.70 14.79
CA ASN A 120 -5.88 15.03 14.23
C ASN A 120 -6.02 15.13 12.71
N ILE A 121 -5.76 16.32 12.17
CA ILE A 121 -5.86 16.60 10.73
C ILE A 121 -4.48 16.38 10.12
N HIS A 122 -4.43 15.52 9.10
CA HIS A 122 -3.23 15.22 8.32
C HIS A 122 -3.38 15.76 6.90
N LYS A 123 -2.29 16.19 6.27
CA LYS A 123 -2.33 16.57 4.86
C LYS A 123 -2.10 15.35 3.99
N LEU A 124 -2.90 15.21 2.94
CA LEU A 124 -2.71 14.28 1.84
C LEU A 124 -2.52 15.08 0.56
N ILE A 125 -1.32 14.98 0.00
CA ILE A 125 -0.97 15.56 -1.30
C ILE A 125 -0.83 14.41 -2.29
N THR A 126 -1.66 14.40 -3.33
CA THR A 126 -1.46 13.52 -4.49
C THR A 126 -0.83 14.36 -5.59
N CYS A 127 0.28 13.91 -6.15
CA CYS A 127 0.96 14.59 -7.24
C CYS A 127 1.76 13.63 -8.12
N ARG A 128 2.39 14.17 -9.16
CA ARG A 128 3.40 13.46 -9.95
C ARG A 128 4.80 13.87 -9.49
N ALA A 129 5.81 13.10 -9.89
CA ALA A 129 7.21 13.40 -9.58
C ALA A 129 7.72 14.71 -10.26
N ASP A 130 7.13 15.13 -11.37
CA ASP A 130 7.44 16.39 -12.03
C ASP A 130 6.75 17.61 -11.41
N THR A 131 5.83 17.43 -10.45
CA THR A 131 5.14 18.52 -9.76
C THR A 131 6.10 19.31 -8.85
N ASN A 132 5.97 20.64 -8.85
CA ASN A 132 6.66 21.51 -7.92
C ASN A 132 5.77 21.88 -6.71
N LEU A 133 6.05 21.27 -5.55
CA LEU A 133 5.29 21.45 -4.31
C LEU A 133 5.71 22.69 -3.49
N THR A 134 6.76 23.44 -3.84
CA THR A 134 7.32 24.52 -2.99
C THR A 134 6.33 25.63 -2.63
N HIS A 135 5.24 25.77 -3.39
CA HIS A 135 4.19 26.77 -3.14
C HIS A 135 3.06 26.27 -2.23
N ILE A 136 2.94 24.96 -2.02
CA ILE A 136 1.81 24.34 -1.32
C ILE A 136 2.24 23.47 -0.13
N TYR A 137 3.52 23.08 -0.08
CA TYR A 137 4.07 22.29 1.01
C TYR A 137 5.49 22.78 1.35
N ASP A 138 5.71 23.00 2.65
CA ASP A 138 7.02 23.37 3.17
C ASP A 138 7.69 22.16 3.80
N PHE A 139 8.78 21.70 3.16
CA PHE A 139 9.61 20.61 3.65
C PHE A 139 10.64 21.07 4.69
N SER A 140 10.74 22.37 4.98
CA SER A 140 11.72 22.88 5.93
C SER A 140 11.50 22.27 7.32
N ASN A 141 12.58 21.75 7.91
CA ASN A 141 12.58 21.10 9.24
C ASN A 141 11.70 19.85 9.35
N LYS A 142 11.27 19.24 8.23
CA LYS A 142 10.53 17.97 8.23
C LYS A 142 11.48 16.78 8.23
N SER A 143 11.16 15.79 9.06
CA SER A 143 11.78 14.46 8.97
C SER A 143 10.99 13.63 7.97
N VAL A 144 11.68 12.96 7.05
CA VAL A 144 11.04 12.36 5.87
C VAL A 144 11.34 10.88 5.83
N ILE A 145 10.30 10.08 5.57
CA ILE A 145 10.43 8.68 5.19
C ILE A 145 9.97 8.56 3.74
N VAL A 146 10.71 7.79 2.95
CA VAL A 146 10.31 7.44 1.59
C VAL A 146 9.92 5.96 1.58
N SER A 147 8.74 5.68 1.06
CA SER A 147 8.22 4.34 0.83
C SER A 147 7.91 4.21 -0.65
N VAL A 148 8.57 3.27 -1.33
CA VAL A 148 8.44 3.08 -2.77
C VAL A 148 7.95 1.67 -3.04
N ASP A 149 6.76 1.54 -3.61
CA ASP A 149 6.37 0.31 -4.29
C ASP A 149 6.97 0.29 -5.69
N LEU A 150 7.54 -0.87 -6.06
CA LEU A 150 8.11 -1.06 -7.38
C LEU A 150 7.04 -1.15 -8.48
N ASP A 151 5.79 -1.41 -8.14
CA ASP A 151 4.68 -1.37 -9.09
C ASP A 151 4.47 0.04 -9.69
N TYR A 152 4.94 1.10 -9.03
CA TYR A 152 5.06 2.46 -9.60
C TYR A 152 5.86 2.47 -10.91
N PHE A 153 6.89 1.63 -11.02
CA PHE A 153 7.67 1.49 -12.25
C PHE A 153 7.11 0.43 -13.17
N GLY A 154 6.18 -0.41 -12.70
CA GLY A 154 5.60 -1.45 -13.51
C GLY A 154 4.61 -2.37 -12.84
N SER A 155 3.40 -1.85 -12.65
CA SER A 155 2.27 -2.59 -12.11
C SER A 155 1.81 -3.73 -13.03
N ASN A 156 1.28 -4.75 -12.36
CA ASN A 156 0.60 -5.91 -12.86
C ASN A 156 -0.66 -6.18 -12.02
N ASP A 157 -1.48 -5.16 -11.82
CA ASP A 157 -2.72 -5.21 -11.02
C ASP A 157 -3.60 -6.41 -11.35
N HIS A 158 -3.69 -6.78 -12.63
CA HIS A 158 -4.44 -7.96 -13.03
C HIS A 158 -3.97 -9.23 -12.31
N LEU A 159 -2.65 -9.44 -12.19
CA LEU A 159 -2.12 -10.61 -11.48
C LEU A 159 -2.27 -10.44 -9.97
N GLY A 160 -1.97 -9.24 -9.44
CA GLY A 160 -2.05 -8.92 -8.02
C GLY A 160 -3.44 -9.07 -7.42
N GLU A 161 -4.48 -8.75 -8.18
CA GLU A 161 -5.87 -8.86 -7.74
C GLU A 161 -6.49 -10.26 -7.96
N LEU A 162 -5.78 -11.17 -8.64
CA LEU A 162 -6.32 -12.48 -8.96
C LEU A 162 -6.18 -13.44 -7.77
N ILE A 163 -7.32 -13.82 -7.20
CA ILE A 163 -7.37 -14.83 -6.14
C ILE A 163 -7.87 -16.15 -6.71
N GLU A 164 -7.08 -17.20 -6.54
CA GLU A 164 -7.45 -18.57 -6.89
C GLU A 164 -7.20 -19.50 -5.71
N LEU A 165 -8.24 -20.20 -5.27
CA LEU A 165 -8.19 -21.07 -4.10
C LEU A 165 -8.75 -22.45 -4.45
N GLU A 166 -8.02 -23.50 -4.09
CA GLU A 166 -8.55 -24.86 -4.11
C GLU A 166 -9.63 -25.00 -3.04
N ILE A 167 -10.78 -25.53 -3.43
CA ILE A 167 -11.94 -25.75 -2.57
C ILE A 167 -12.36 -27.22 -2.59
N THR A 168 -13.08 -27.62 -1.55
CA THR A 168 -13.66 -28.96 -1.53
C THR A 168 -14.76 -29.11 -2.57
N ARG A 169 -15.01 -30.35 -2.99
CA ARG A 169 -16.13 -30.71 -3.86
C ARG A 169 -17.48 -30.22 -3.34
N ASN A 170 -17.70 -30.29 -2.02
CA ASN A 170 -18.94 -29.83 -1.41
C ASN A 170 -19.09 -28.30 -1.51
N GLN A 171 -18.02 -27.54 -1.22
CA GLN A 171 -18.01 -26.08 -1.40
C GLN A 171 -18.26 -25.68 -2.85
N PHE A 172 -17.69 -26.42 -3.81
CA PHE A 172 -17.92 -26.19 -5.24
C PHE A 172 -19.40 -26.30 -5.61
N PHE A 173 -20.06 -27.39 -5.22
CA PHE A 173 -21.49 -27.57 -5.51
C PHE A 173 -22.38 -26.60 -4.75
N GLU A 174 -22.02 -26.21 -3.52
CA GLU A 174 -22.72 -25.15 -2.80
C GLU A 174 -22.64 -23.82 -3.56
N LEU A 175 -21.46 -23.39 -3.99
CA LEU A 175 -21.30 -22.15 -4.74
C LEU A 175 -22.01 -22.18 -6.12
N GLN A 176 -21.99 -23.35 -6.77
CA GLN A 176 -22.58 -23.52 -8.10
C GLN A 176 -24.11 -23.53 -8.06
N ASN A 177 -24.70 -24.29 -7.12
CA ASN A 177 -26.13 -24.62 -7.15
C ASN A 177 -26.97 -23.83 -6.15
N ASN A 178 -26.40 -23.32 -5.06
CA ASN A 178 -27.13 -22.54 -4.07
C ASN A 178 -27.09 -21.05 -4.44
N ILE A 179 -28.16 -20.55 -5.07
CA ILE A 179 -28.28 -19.15 -5.50
C ILE A 179 -28.29 -18.15 -4.32
N TYR A 180 -28.57 -18.62 -3.10
CA TYR A 180 -28.56 -17.82 -1.87
C TYR A 180 -27.29 -18.03 -1.05
N ASN A 181 -26.27 -18.69 -1.61
CA ASN A 181 -24.98 -18.80 -0.97
C ASN A 181 -24.41 -17.39 -0.71
N LYS A 182 -24.04 -17.09 0.54
CA LYS A 182 -23.58 -15.76 0.94
C LYS A 182 -22.39 -15.27 0.13
N VAL A 183 -21.41 -16.14 -0.14
CA VAL A 183 -20.21 -15.79 -0.92
C VAL A 183 -20.61 -15.43 -2.35
N ARG A 184 -21.48 -16.24 -2.97
CA ARG A 184 -22.03 -15.94 -4.30
C ARG A 184 -22.80 -14.61 -4.31
N CYS A 185 -23.62 -14.35 -3.30
CA CYS A 185 -24.34 -13.09 -3.17
C CYS A 185 -23.41 -11.89 -2.99
N SER A 186 -22.30 -12.05 -2.26
CA SER A 186 -21.33 -10.99 -2.00
C SER A 186 -20.47 -10.65 -3.21
N PHE A 187 -20.02 -11.64 -3.96
CA PHE A 187 -19.08 -11.44 -5.07
C PHE A 187 -19.73 -11.46 -6.46
N GLY A 188 -20.94 -11.98 -6.60
CA GLY A 188 -21.71 -11.92 -7.84
C GLY A 188 -20.94 -12.44 -9.06
N SER A 189 -20.83 -11.62 -10.10
CA SER A 189 -20.11 -11.93 -11.34
C SER A 189 -18.59 -12.00 -11.19
N ASN A 190 -18.04 -11.48 -10.08
CA ASN A 190 -16.60 -11.52 -9.83
C ASN A 190 -16.15 -12.88 -9.28
N LEU A 191 -17.08 -13.82 -9.06
CA LEU A 191 -16.78 -15.17 -8.60
C LEU A 191 -17.04 -16.19 -9.71
N ASN A 192 -16.05 -17.02 -9.99
CA ASN A 192 -16.17 -18.19 -10.84
C ASN A 192 -15.71 -19.45 -10.12
N VAL A 193 -16.39 -20.57 -10.35
CA VAL A 193 -15.98 -21.87 -9.82
C VAL A 193 -15.74 -22.82 -10.98
N TYR A 194 -14.65 -23.59 -10.91
CA TYR A 194 -14.30 -24.52 -11.98
C TYR A 194 -13.63 -25.78 -11.41
N SER A 195 -13.56 -26.83 -12.23
CA SER A 195 -12.84 -28.05 -11.88
C SER A 195 -11.72 -28.33 -12.88
N LYS A 196 -10.56 -28.77 -12.39
CA LYS A 196 -9.41 -29.18 -13.20
C LYS A 196 -8.73 -30.37 -12.53
N ASP A 197 -8.41 -31.41 -13.30
CA ASP A 197 -7.68 -32.59 -12.83
C ASP A 197 -8.26 -33.21 -11.54
N SER A 198 -9.59 -33.37 -11.50
CA SER A 198 -10.36 -33.87 -10.35
C SER A 198 -10.32 -33.01 -9.08
N ARG A 199 -9.80 -31.79 -9.17
CA ARG A 199 -9.82 -30.78 -8.10
C ARG A 199 -10.81 -29.67 -8.44
N TYR A 200 -11.21 -28.91 -7.44
CA TYR A 200 -12.20 -27.85 -7.55
C TYR A 200 -11.60 -26.54 -7.06
N TYR A 201 -11.95 -25.45 -7.74
CA TYR A 201 -11.35 -24.14 -7.50
C TYR A 201 -12.44 -23.07 -7.46
N VAL A 202 -12.20 -22.05 -6.65
CA VAL A 202 -12.86 -20.75 -6.76
C VAL A 202 -11.83 -19.75 -7.26
N LYS A 203 -12.28 -18.91 -8.20
CA LYS A 203 -11.52 -17.81 -8.77
C LYS A 203 -12.31 -16.53 -8.54
N LEU A 204 -11.68 -15.56 -7.88
CA LEU A 204 -12.22 -14.21 -7.78
C LEU A 204 -11.48 -13.35 -8.81
N PHE A 205 -12.25 -12.73 -9.70
CA PHE A 205 -11.73 -11.80 -10.69
C PHE A 205 -11.59 -10.42 -10.07
N GLY A 206 -10.42 -9.83 -10.20
CA GLY A 206 -10.20 -8.39 -10.08
C GLY A 206 -10.44 -7.68 -11.41
N LEU A 207 -9.53 -6.81 -11.79
CA LEU A 207 -9.51 -6.09 -13.07
C LEU A 207 -9.35 -7.03 -14.27
N GLU A 208 -9.87 -6.62 -15.44
CA GLU A 208 -9.67 -7.35 -16.70
C GLU A 208 -8.19 -7.37 -17.10
N PRO A 209 -7.70 -8.46 -17.74
CA PRO A 209 -6.32 -8.55 -18.21
C PRO A 209 -6.04 -7.49 -19.27
N ILE A 210 -5.33 -6.44 -18.89
CA ILE A 210 -4.72 -5.52 -19.84
C ILE A 210 -3.55 -6.27 -20.49
N PRO A 211 -3.41 -6.27 -21.82
CA PRO A 211 -2.28 -6.90 -22.49
C PRO A 211 -0.97 -6.45 -21.85
N ALA A 212 -0.13 -7.40 -21.45
CA ALA A 212 1.14 -7.12 -20.78
C ALA A 212 2.06 -6.33 -21.73
N CYS A 213 2.03 -5.00 -21.66
CA CYS A 213 3.06 -4.18 -22.28
C CYS A 213 4.33 -4.39 -21.47
N LYS A 214 5.39 -4.94 -22.08
CA LYS A 214 6.67 -5.06 -21.40
C LYS A 214 7.21 -3.67 -21.10
N ILE A 215 7.69 -3.49 -19.87
CA ILE A 215 8.31 -2.23 -19.48
C ILE A 215 9.79 -2.33 -19.79
N SER A 216 10.30 -1.31 -20.47
CA SER A 216 11.71 -1.22 -20.85
C SER A 216 12.54 -0.65 -19.71
N GLU A 217 13.81 -1.05 -19.63
CA GLU A 217 14.75 -0.42 -18.68
C GLU A 217 14.87 1.09 -18.90
N ASN A 218 14.67 1.59 -20.11
CA ASN A 218 14.74 3.01 -20.42
C ASN A 218 13.59 3.78 -19.76
N GLU A 219 12.38 3.21 -19.72
CA GLU A 219 11.24 3.79 -19.00
C GLU A 219 11.50 3.80 -17.49
N ILE A 220 12.01 2.70 -16.93
CA ILE A 220 12.40 2.63 -15.51
C ILE A 220 13.44 3.71 -15.18
N LYS A 221 14.48 3.87 -16.01
CA LYS A 221 15.52 4.90 -15.85
C LYS A 221 14.96 6.31 -15.94
N ALA A 222 14.04 6.58 -16.86
CA ALA A 222 13.41 7.89 -17.00
C ALA A 222 12.54 8.26 -15.78
N ASN A 223 11.75 7.31 -15.28
CA ASN A 223 10.96 7.51 -14.07
C ASN A 223 11.85 7.72 -12.84
N LEU A 224 12.92 6.93 -12.70
CA LEU A 224 13.91 7.11 -11.64
C LEU A 224 14.60 8.47 -11.70
N ALA A 225 14.96 8.96 -12.89
CA ALA A 225 15.53 10.29 -13.05
C ALA A 225 14.54 11.38 -12.62
N THR A 226 13.27 11.25 -13.01
CA THR A 226 12.21 12.19 -12.63
C THR A 226 11.99 12.23 -11.11
N LEU A 227 12.01 11.07 -10.44
CA LEU A 227 11.96 10.98 -8.99
C LEU A 227 13.19 11.63 -8.35
N ARG A 228 14.41 11.33 -8.82
CA ARG A 228 15.62 11.98 -8.29
C ARG A 228 15.56 13.51 -8.42
N ASP A 229 15.08 14.01 -9.55
CA ASP A 229 14.88 15.44 -9.76
C ASP A 229 13.85 16.02 -8.77
N PHE A 230 12.81 15.27 -8.42
CA PHE A 230 11.89 15.65 -7.34
C PHE A 230 12.61 15.81 -5.99
N PHE A 231 13.41 14.82 -5.59
CA PHE A 231 14.18 14.88 -4.34
C PHE A 231 15.17 16.06 -4.31
N VAL A 232 15.88 16.29 -5.42
CA VAL A 232 16.83 17.41 -5.54
C VAL A 232 16.11 18.75 -5.51
N ARG A 233 15.01 18.91 -6.26
CA ARG A 233 14.23 20.16 -6.35
C ARG A 233 13.69 20.58 -4.99
N HIS A 234 13.29 19.62 -4.17
CA HIS A 234 12.71 19.86 -2.85
C HIS A 234 13.72 19.76 -1.70
N ASN A 235 15.02 19.59 -2.01
CA ASN A 235 16.11 19.44 -1.05
C ASN A 235 15.83 18.39 0.04
N LEU A 236 15.30 17.24 -0.37
CA LEU A 236 14.86 16.17 0.51
C LEU A 236 16.03 15.24 0.87
N ASN A 237 16.17 14.94 2.15
CA ASN A 237 17.12 13.96 2.67
C ASN A 237 16.37 12.98 3.60
N PRO A 238 15.92 11.83 3.09
CA PRO A 238 15.15 10.88 3.88
C PRO A 238 15.94 10.29 5.06
N ASP A 239 15.26 10.11 6.19
CA ASP A 239 15.78 9.34 7.33
C ASP A 239 15.80 7.83 7.01
N LEU A 240 14.81 7.37 6.26
CA LEU A 240 14.60 5.97 5.87
C LEU A 240 14.03 5.89 4.46
N ASN A 241 14.61 5.00 3.66
CA ASN A 241 14.10 4.57 2.36
C ASN A 241 13.61 3.13 2.48
N ILE A 242 12.35 2.89 2.13
CA ILE A 242 11.74 1.57 2.05
C ILE A 242 11.46 1.29 0.57
N ILE A 243 11.93 0.14 0.08
CA ILE A 243 11.65 -0.33 -1.27
C ILE A 243 10.86 -1.63 -1.15
N CYS A 244 9.58 -1.58 -1.50
CA CYS A 244 8.66 -2.70 -1.53
C CYS A 244 8.72 -3.40 -2.87
N LYS A 245 8.91 -4.72 -2.88
CA LYS A 245 9.04 -5.48 -4.12
C LYS A 245 7.68 -5.85 -4.72
N SER A 246 6.69 -6.14 -3.89
CA SER A 246 5.36 -6.67 -4.28
C SER A 246 5.46 -7.85 -5.24
N GLU A 247 6.43 -8.73 -4.94
CA GLU A 247 6.81 -9.89 -5.74
C GLU A 247 5.91 -11.09 -5.44
N SER A 248 5.64 -11.35 -4.16
CA SER A 248 4.82 -12.48 -3.71
C SER A 248 3.33 -12.30 -4.03
N SER A 249 2.84 -11.07 -3.95
CA SER A 249 1.49 -10.68 -4.39
C SER A 249 1.37 -10.63 -5.90
N GLY A 250 2.46 -10.36 -6.62
CA GLY A 250 2.50 -10.33 -8.08
C GLY A 250 2.07 -8.99 -8.70
N TYR A 251 1.92 -7.94 -7.89
CA TYR A 251 1.64 -6.57 -8.35
C TYR A 251 2.82 -5.97 -9.12
N THR A 252 4.07 -6.35 -8.82
CA THR A 252 5.22 -5.84 -9.58
C THR A 252 5.66 -6.79 -10.67
N ARG A 253 5.96 -6.22 -11.84
CA ARG A 253 6.59 -6.97 -12.95
C ARG A 253 8.01 -7.41 -12.61
N GLN A 254 8.32 -8.66 -12.95
CA GLN A 254 9.60 -9.29 -12.68
C GLN A 254 10.80 -8.53 -13.29
N GLU A 255 10.62 -7.88 -14.44
CA GLU A 255 11.66 -7.04 -15.05
C GLU A 255 12.06 -5.85 -14.16
N VAL A 256 11.10 -5.25 -13.46
CA VAL A 256 11.34 -4.13 -12.54
C VAL A 256 12.08 -4.62 -11.29
N ILE A 257 11.59 -5.70 -10.66
CA ILE A 257 12.21 -6.29 -9.47
C ILE A 257 13.68 -6.62 -9.77
N LYS A 258 13.92 -7.33 -10.88
CA LYS A 258 15.26 -7.69 -11.33
C LYS A 258 16.15 -6.45 -11.48
N TYR A 259 15.66 -5.41 -12.14
CA TYR A 259 16.42 -4.18 -12.34
C TYR A 259 16.82 -3.53 -11.00
N PHE A 260 15.91 -3.42 -10.04
CA PHE A 260 16.19 -2.78 -8.75
C PHE A 260 17.11 -3.61 -7.86
N VAL A 261 16.88 -4.93 -7.78
CA VAL A 261 17.64 -5.84 -6.90
C VAL A 261 19.07 -6.06 -7.41
N GLU A 262 19.24 -6.32 -8.72
CA GLU A 262 20.57 -6.58 -9.29
C GLU A 262 21.47 -5.33 -9.25
N ASN A 263 20.89 -4.14 -9.46
CA ASN A 263 21.63 -2.88 -9.47
C ASN A 263 21.69 -2.19 -8.10
N ARG A 264 21.05 -2.75 -7.05
CA ARG A 264 20.97 -2.19 -5.70
C ARG A 264 20.55 -0.71 -5.72
N ILE A 265 19.51 -0.42 -6.49
CA ILE A 265 19.07 0.96 -6.71
C ILE A 265 18.59 1.57 -5.40
N ASN A 266 19.14 2.74 -5.07
CA ASN A 266 18.62 3.61 -4.03
C ASN A 266 17.96 4.83 -4.69
N ILE A 267 16.96 5.37 -3.99
CA ILE A 267 16.26 6.60 -4.32
C ILE A 267 16.85 7.73 -3.48
#